data_AF-A0A973PRF8-F1
#
_entry.id   AF-A0A973PRF8-F1
#
_cell.length_a   1.000
_cell.length_b   1.000
_cell.length_c   1.000
_cell.angle_alpha   90.00
_cell.angle_beta   90.00
_cell.angle_gamma   90.00
#
_symmetry.space_group_name_H-M   'P 1'
#
loop_
_entity.id
_entity.type
_entity.pdbx_description
1 polymer ?
#
loop_
_entity_poly.entity_id
_entity_poly.type
_entity_poly.pdbx_seq_one_letter_code
_entity_poly.pdbx_strand_id
1 'polypeptide(L)'
;MAASTIKDLASRARALRDARGRRVLIGIAGAPGAGKSTLADGLLDLLGAEAALVPMDGFHLSQRQLAELGRADRKGAPDTFDAAGFAAILRRVRETPGEDVFVPRFDRSIEEPIAAGLRVPAGAEIVLT
;
A
#
# COMPACT_ATOMS: atom_id res chain seq x y z
N MET A 1 6.47 9.88 23.40
CA MET A 1 5.15 9.96 22.75
C MET A 1 5.08 9.12 21.47
N ALA A 2 5.52 7.84 21.45
CA ALA A 2 5.62 7.11 20.16
C ALA A 2 5.25 5.61 20.23
N ALA A 3 5.67 4.86 21.26
CA ALA A 3 5.45 3.42 21.31
C ALA A 3 4.03 3.01 21.74
N SER A 4 3.34 3.82 22.57
CA SER A 4 1.95 3.54 22.97
C SER A 4 1.00 3.69 21.77
N THR A 5 1.18 4.74 20.98
CA THR A 5 0.30 5.08 19.87
C THR A 5 0.29 4.03 18.75
N ILE A 6 1.43 3.44 18.40
CA ILE A 6 1.48 2.44 17.32
C ILE A 6 0.92 1.08 17.76
N LYS A 7 1.12 0.69 19.02
CA LYS A 7 0.49 -0.50 19.60
C LYS A 7 -1.02 -0.35 19.67
N ASP A 8 -1.51 0.84 20.00
CA ASP A 8 -2.95 1.14 19.99
C ASP A 8 -3.52 1.04 18.56
N LEU A 9 -2.79 1.54 17.56
CA LEU A 9 -3.18 1.41 16.15
C LEU A 9 -3.20 -0.04 15.67
N ALA A 10 -2.20 -0.86 16.02
CA ALA A 10 -2.19 -2.29 15.71
C ALA A 10 -3.39 -3.02 16.36
N SER A 11 -3.70 -2.67 17.61
CA SER A 11 -4.85 -3.22 18.34
C SER A 11 -6.18 -2.84 17.67
N ARG A 12 -6.30 -1.59 17.21
CA ARG A 12 -7.47 -1.12 16.44
C ARG A 12 -7.59 -1.80 15.08
N ALA A 13 -6.47 -2.08 14.42
CA ALA A 13 -6.47 -2.80 13.15
C ALA A 13 -6.97 -4.24 13.31
N ARG A 14 -6.50 -4.96 14.35
CA ARG A 14 -7.00 -6.30 14.70
C ARG A 14 -8.49 -6.28 15.07
N ALA A 15 -8.90 -5.35 15.92
CA ALA A 15 -10.31 -5.22 16.31
C ALA A 15 -11.22 -4.94 15.09
N LEU A 16 -10.76 -4.13 14.13
CA LEU A 16 -11.48 -3.89 12.88
C LEU A 16 -11.58 -5.16 12.02
N ARG A 17 -10.49 -5.92 11.89
CA ARG A 17 -10.49 -7.23 11.21
C ARG A 17 -11.48 -8.19 11.85
N ASP A 18 -11.42 -8.34 13.18
CA ASP A 18 -12.27 -9.24 13.96
C ASP A 18 -13.75 -8.87 13.80
N ALA A 19 -14.09 -7.57 13.92
CA ALA A 19 -15.45 -7.08 13.77
C ALA A 19 -16.03 -7.27 12.36
N ARG A 20 -15.18 -7.32 11.33
CA ARG A 20 -15.61 -7.56 9.94
C ARG A 20 -15.64 -9.04 9.57
N GLY A 21 -14.92 -9.90 10.29
CA GLY A 21 -14.80 -11.32 10.00
C GLY A 21 -14.18 -11.62 8.63
N ARG A 22 -13.44 -10.67 8.05
CA ARG A 22 -12.81 -10.78 6.72
C ARG A 22 -11.63 -9.82 6.59
N ARG A 23 -10.82 -9.99 5.55
CA ARG A 23 -9.71 -9.10 5.19
C ARG A 23 -10.16 -7.62 5.15
N VAL A 24 -9.38 -6.75 5.79
CA VAL A 24 -9.62 -5.30 5.83
C VAL A 24 -8.50 -4.53 5.12
N LEU A 25 -8.87 -3.44 4.45
CA LEU A 25 -7.93 -2.49 3.86
C LEU A 25 -7.90 -1.23 4.73
N ILE A 26 -6.72 -0.77 5.10
CA ILE A 26 -6.52 0.41 5.96
C ILE A 26 -5.62 1.41 5.23
N GLY A 27 -6.17 2.56 4.87
CA GLY A 27 -5.43 3.64 4.22
C GLY A 27 -4.63 4.48 5.21
N ILE A 28 -3.35 4.74 4.91
CA ILE A 28 -2.45 5.63 5.63
C ILE A 28 -2.15 6.84 4.74
N ALA A 29 -2.87 7.93 4.97
CA ALA A 29 -2.74 9.16 4.20
C ALA A 29 -2.01 10.27 4.98
N GLY A 30 -1.41 11.22 4.26
CA GLY A 30 -0.64 12.31 4.84
C GLY A 30 0.35 12.94 3.86
N ALA A 31 0.81 14.15 4.16
CA ALA A 31 1.74 14.91 3.31
C ALA A 31 3.07 14.15 3.06
N PRO A 32 3.81 14.47 1.99
CA PRO A 32 5.20 14.03 1.84
C PRO A 32 6.02 14.33 3.10
N GLY A 33 6.87 13.40 3.52
CA GLY A 33 7.68 13.56 4.74
C GLY A 33 6.93 13.39 6.08
N ALA A 34 5.61 13.18 6.09
CA ALA A 34 4.82 13.03 7.32
C ALA A 34 5.04 11.72 8.10
N GLY A 35 5.99 10.86 7.69
CA GLY A 35 6.29 9.60 8.38
C GLY A 35 5.34 8.43 8.09
N LYS A 36 4.57 8.47 7.00
CA LYS A 36 3.62 7.40 6.61
C LYS A 36 4.30 6.04 6.47
N SER A 37 5.43 5.98 5.77
CA SER A 37 6.20 4.74 5.59
C SER A 37 6.71 4.23 6.93
N THR A 38 7.24 5.11 7.79
CA THR A 38 7.67 4.75 9.15
C THR A 38 6.51 4.17 9.98
N LEU A 39 5.31 4.73 9.88
CA LEU A 39 4.14 4.20 10.55
C LEU A 39 3.71 2.84 9.98
N ALA A 40 3.70 2.71 8.65
CA ALA A 40 3.34 1.46 7.98
C ALA A 40 4.32 0.34 8.35
N ASP A 41 5.63 0.59 8.29
CA ASP A 41 6.67 -0.36 8.64
C ASP A 41 6.54 -0.79 10.11
N GLY A 42 6.37 0.16 11.03
CA GLY A 42 6.18 -0.18 12.44
C GLY A 42 4.87 -0.94 12.73
N LEU A 43 3.82 -0.75 11.93
CA LEU A 43 2.59 -1.55 12.03
C LEU A 43 2.81 -2.96 11.47
N LEU A 44 3.53 -3.10 10.35
CA LEU A 44 3.88 -4.40 9.79
C LEU A 44 4.71 -5.22 10.78
N ASP A 45 5.68 -4.59 11.45
CA ASP A 45 6.50 -5.25 12.48
C ASP A 45 5.66 -5.79 13.65
N LEU A 46 4.64 -5.05 14.08
CA LEU A 46 3.76 -5.44 15.20
C LEU A 46 2.66 -6.44 14.82
N LEU A 47 2.18 -6.38 13.58
CA LEU A 47 1.14 -7.26 13.06
C LEU A 47 1.72 -8.56 12.48
N GLY A 48 2.99 -8.54 12.08
CA GLY A 48 3.69 -9.71 11.55
C GLY A 48 3.01 -10.27 10.30
N ALA A 49 2.89 -11.61 10.25
CA ALA A 49 2.31 -12.32 9.10
C ALA A 49 0.81 -12.04 8.87
N GLU A 50 0.11 -11.42 9.83
CA GLU A 50 -1.29 -11.00 9.67
C GLU A 50 -1.44 -9.83 8.70
N ALA A 51 -0.36 -9.11 8.39
CA ALA A 51 -0.41 -7.87 7.62
C ALA A 51 0.48 -7.87 6.37
N ALA A 52 0.05 -7.07 5.38
CA ALA A 52 0.80 -6.77 4.16
C ALA A 52 0.63 -5.31 3.74
N LEU A 53 1.51 -4.81 2.87
CA LEU A 53 1.49 -3.45 2.36
C LEU A 53 1.24 -3.42 0.85
N VAL A 54 0.33 -2.54 0.42
CA VAL A 54 0.11 -2.20 -0.99
C VAL A 54 0.35 -0.70 -1.14
N PRO A 55 1.59 -0.26 -1.43
CA PRO A 55 1.90 1.16 -1.52
C PRO A 55 1.37 1.76 -2.82
N MET A 56 0.72 2.92 -2.74
CA MET A 56 0.27 3.67 -3.93
C MET A 56 1.44 4.04 -4.87
N ASP A 57 2.65 4.21 -4.34
CA ASP A 57 3.83 4.55 -5.15
C ASP A 57 4.09 3.55 -6.28
N GLY A 58 3.77 2.26 -6.09
CA GLY A 58 3.92 1.25 -7.15
C GLY A 58 3.04 1.52 -8.38
N PHE A 59 2.06 2.41 -8.26
CA PHE A 59 1.11 2.78 -9.30
C PHE A 59 1.46 4.12 -9.97
N HIS A 60 2.68 4.64 -9.80
CA HIS A 60 3.15 5.70 -10.69
C HIS A 60 3.09 5.22 -12.14
N LEU A 61 2.78 6.12 -13.06
CA LEU A 61 3.01 5.87 -14.48
C LEU A 61 4.52 5.76 -14.72
N SER A 62 4.93 4.94 -15.69
CA SER A 62 6.33 4.82 -16.06
C SER A 62 6.89 6.15 -16.55
N GLN A 63 8.21 6.34 -16.45
CA GLN A 63 8.86 7.55 -16.95
C GLN A 63 8.54 7.78 -18.43
N ARG A 64 8.45 6.69 -19.22
CA ARG A 64 8.00 6.73 -20.62
C ARG A 64 6.60 7.32 -20.76
N GLN A 65 5.61 6.83 -20.01
CA GLN A 65 4.24 7.36 -20.12
C GLN A 65 4.14 8.79 -19.62
N LEU A 66 4.89 9.16 -18.59
CA LEU A 66 4.94 10.55 -18.13
C LEU A 66 5.53 11.47 -19.21
N ALA A 67 6.55 11.03 -19.94
CA ALA A 67 7.10 11.80 -21.06
C ALA A 67 6.09 11.93 -22.21
N GLU A 68 5.44 10.83 -22.62
CA GLU A 68 4.41 10.84 -23.66
C GLU A 68 3.22 11.75 -23.32
N LEU A 69 2.85 11.83 -22.03
CA LEU A 69 1.75 12.66 -21.54
C LEU A 69 2.17 14.11 -21.23
N GLY A 70 3.46 14.45 -21.32
CA GLY A 70 3.97 15.77 -20.95
C GLY A 70 3.84 16.09 -19.45
N ARG A 71 4.05 15.10 -18.57
CA ARG A 71 3.87 15.19 -17.11
C ARG A 71 5.12 14.83 -16.30
N ALA A 72 6.27 14.67 -16.94
CA ALA A 72 7.50 14.23 -16.30
C ALA A 72 7.98 15.17 -15.16
N ASP A 73 7.66 16.46 -15.26
CA ASP A 73 8.01 17.52 -14.31
C ASP A 73 7.10 17.57 -13.07
N ARG A 74 5.98 16.85 -13.09
CA ARG A 74 4.93 16.89 -12.04
C ARG A 74 4.78 15.56 -11.29
N LYS A 75 5.82 14.72 -11.30
CA LYS A 75 5.83 13.41 -10.62
C LYS A 75 5.39 13.54 -9.16
N GLY A 76 4.40 12.74 -8.77
CA GLY A 76 3.77 12.79 -7.45
C GLY A 76 2.44 13.56 -7.42
N ALA A 77 2.05 14.23 -8.50
CA ALA A 77 0.70 14.79 -8.65
C ALA A 77 -0.34 13.69 -8.93
N PRO A 78 -1.63 13.90 -8.62
CA PRO A 78 -2.66 12.86 -8.81
C PRO A 78 -2.74 12.28 -10.23
N ASP A 79 -2.42 13.09 -11.24
CA ASP A 79 -2.45 12.73 -12.66
C ASP A 79 -1.17 11.98 -13.14
N THR A 80 -0.21 11.69 -12.25
CA THR A 80 0.98 10.88 -12.54
C THR A 80 0.88 9.43 -12.06
N PHE A 81 -0.31 9.00 -11.63
CA PHE A 81 -0.58 7.65 -11.16
C PHE A 81 -1.67 6.97 -11.98
N ASP A 82 -1.58 5.64 -12.09
CA ASP A 82 -2.72 4.80 -12.46
C ASP A 82 -3.63 4.57 -11.24
N ALA A 83 -4.42 5.59 -10.90
CA ALA A 83 -5.36 5.52 -9.79
C ALA A 83 -6.46 4.47 -9.99
N ALA A 84 -6.86 4.22 -11.24
CA ALA A 84 -7.85 3.20 -11.58
C ALA A 84 -7.29 1.79 -11.37
N GLY A 85 -6.04 1.55 -11.79
CA GLY A 85 -5.31 0.31 -11.54
C GLY A 85 -5.10 0.07 -10.04
N PHE A 86 -4.79 1.12 -9.27
CA PHE A 86 -4.69 1.01 -7.82
C PHE A 86 -6.03 0.62 -7.17
N ALA A 87 -7.13 1.28 -7.54
CA ALA A 87 -8.45 0.91 -7.04
C ALA A 87 -8.83 -0.53 -7.44
N ALA A 88 -8.44 -0.97 -8.65
CA ALA A 88 -8.66 -2.33 -9.11
C ALA A 88 -7.85 -3.37 -8.33
N ILE A 89 -6.57 -3.08 -8.01
CA ILE A 89 -5.76 -4.00 -7.21
C ILE A 89 -6.31 -4.13 -5.79
N LEU A 90 -6.72 -3.02 -5.17
CA LEU A 90 -7.25 -3.01 -3.81
C LEU A 90 -8.56 -3.81 -3.75
N ARG A 91 -9.40 -3.67 -4.78
CA ARG A 91 -10.61 -4.48 -4.93
C ARG A 91 -10.28 -5.97 -5.03
N ARG A 92 -9.34 -6.35 -5.91
CA ARG A 92 -8.87 -7.73 -6.07
C ARG A 92 -8.36 -8.29 -4.75
N VAL A 93 -7.43 -7.59 -4.08
CA VAL A 93 -6.87 -7.99 -2.78
C VAL A 93 -7.97 -8.26 -1.75
N ARG A 94 -9.02 -7.45 -1.71
CA ARG A 94 -10.15 -7.63 -0.78
C ARG A 94 -11.06 -8.80 -1.15
N GLU A 95 -11.21 -9.09 -2.43
CA GLU A 95 -12.20 -10.05 -2.97
C GLU A 95 -11.63 -11.46 -3.19
N THR A 96 -10.30 -11.63 -3.17
CA THR A 96 -9.65 -12.95 -3.29
C THR A 96 -8.91 -13.34 -2.00
N PRO A 97 -9.61 -13.58 -0.87
CA PRO A 97 -8.99 -14.16 0.32
C PRO A 97 -8.53 -15.58 0.02
N GLY A 98 -7.39 -16.01 0.60
CA GLY A 98 -6.84 -17.36 0.38
C GLY A 98 -5.90 -17.50 -0.84
N GLU A 99 -5.72 -16.44 -1.62
CA GLU A 99 -4.76 -16.41 -2.74
C GLU A 99 -3.70 -15.31 -2.56
N ASP A 100 -2.48 -15.60 -3.04
CA ASP A 100 -1.43 -14.59 -3.14
C ASP A 100 -1.78 -13.60 -4.26
N VAL A 101 -1.71 -12.29 -3.95
CA VAL A 101 -1.89 -11.23 -4.93
C VAL A 101 -0.59 -10.47 -5.11
N PHE A 102 -0.05 -10.50 -6.32
CA PHE A 102 1.13 -9.72 -6.68
C PHE A 102 0.75 -8.30 -7.07
N VAL A 103 1.44 -7.32 -6.49
CA VAL A 103 1.17 -5.90 -6.68
C VAL A 103 2.44 -5.17 -7.14
N PRO A 104 2.32 -4.04 -7.84
CA PRO A 104 3.47 -3.24 -8.23
C PRO A 104 4.28 -2.70 -7.04
N ARG A 105 5.58 -2.56 -7.24
CA ARG A 105 6.50 -1.87 -6.32
C ARG A 105 7.11 -0.69 -7.04
N PHE A 106 7.28 0.45 -6.38
CA PHE A 106 8.12 1.50 -6.93
C PHE A 106 9.58 1.25 -6.58
N ASP A 107 10.45 1.22 -7.58
CA ASP A 107 11.90 1.09 -7.38
C ASP A 107 12.58 2.45 -7.48
N ARG A 108 12.99 2.98 -6.32
CA ARG A 108 13.66 4.28 -6.21
C ARG A 108 15.06 4.30 -6.83
N SER A 109 15.70 3.15 -7.07
CA SER A 109 17.04 3.09 -7.68
C SER A 109 17.02 3.39 -9.18
N ILE A 110 15.91 3.09 -9.85
CA ILE A 110 15.70 3.33 -11.29
C ILE A 110 14.53 4.27 -11.58
N GLU A 111 13.83 4.73 -10.53
CA GLU A 111 12.70 5.66 -10.61
C GLU A 111 11.50 5.15 -11.44
N GLU A 112 11.25 3.84 -11.43
CA GLU A 112 10.19 3.17 -12.21
C GLU A 112 9.29 2.25 -11.34
N PRO A 113 8.01 2.07 -11.72
CA PRO A 113 7.15 1.03 -11.18
C PRO A 113 7.55 -0.35 -11.75
N ILE A 114 7.73 -1.33 -10.87
CA ILE A 114 8.01 -2.72 -11.19
C ILE A 114 6.74 -3.54 -10.99
N ALA A 115 6.23 -4.13 -12.09
CA ALA A 115 5.12 -5.05 -12.04
C ALA A 115 5.44 -6.27 -11.16
N ALA A 116 4.46 -6.73 -10.37
CA ALA A 116 4.61 -7.86 -9.45
C ALA A 116 5.81 -7.75 -8.48
N GLY A 117 6.23 -6.53 -8.14
CA GLY A 117 7.39 -6.29 -7.27
C GLY A 117 7.13 -6.53 -5.77
N LEU A 118 5.87 -6.67 -5.35
CA LEU A 118 5.47 -7.03 -3.99
C LEU A 118 4.42 -8.13 -4.01
N ARG A 119 4.30 -8.85 -2.88
CA ARG A 119 3.34 -9.92 -2.67
C ARG A 119 2.47 -9.61 -1.46
N VAL A 120 1.15 -9.66 -1.63
CA VAL A 120 0.17 -9.74 -0.54
C VAL A 120 -0.15 -11.21 -0.33
N PRO A 121 0.32 -11.84 0.76
CA PRO A 121 0.09 -13.26 0.99
C PRO A 121 -1.39 -13.60 1.20
N ALA A 122 -1.79 -14.81 0.81
CA ALA A 122 -3.11 -15.37 1.05
C ALA A 122 -3.61 -15.21 2.50
N GLY A 123 -2.70 -15.37 3.47
CA GLY A 123 -2.99 -15.30 4.91
C GLY A 123 -2.96 -13.90 5.52
N ALA A 124 -2.57 -12.85 4.79
CA ALA A 124 -2.58 -11.49 5.33
C ALA A 124 -4.03 -10.98 5.39
N GLU A 125 -4.58 -10.75 6.58
CA GLU A 125 -5.96 -10.30 6.77
C GLU A 125 -6.07 -8.79 7.01
N ILE A 126 -4.95 -8.11 7.24
CA ILE A 126 -4.87 -6.66 7.36
C ILE A 126 -3.97 -6.15 6.23
N VAL A 127 -4.50 -5.33 5.33
CA VAL A 127 -3.70 -4.74 4.26
C VAL A 127 -3.62 -3.24 4.46
N LEU A 128 -2.40 -2.75 4.66
CA LEU A 128 -2.09 -1.33 4.75
C LEU A 128 -1.90 -0.77 3.34
N THR A 129 -2.35 0.46 3.10
CA THR A 129 -2.28 1.09 1.77
C THR A 129 -2.08 2.59 1.80
#